data_AF-A0A2R6G4I0-F1
#
_entry.id   AF-A0A2R6G4I0-F1
#
_cell.length_a   1.000
_cell.length_b   1.000
_cell.length_c   1.000
_cell.angle_alpha   90.00
_cell.angle_beta   90.00
_cell.angle_gamma   90.00
#
_symmetry.space_group_name_H-M   'P 1'
#
loop_
_entity.id
_entity.type
_entity.pdbx_description
1 polymer ?
#
loop_
_entity_poly.entity_id
_entity_poly.type
_entity_poly.pdbx_seq_one_letter_code
_entity_poly.pdbx_strand_id
1 'polypeptide(L)'
;MADTYDYEELGLVAGLEIHQQLDTENKLFCACPTERREPEEAVQEFERYLHPTRSELGELDAAAIEESRVDRRFSYLAYDSTCLVEIDEEPPDEMDGEAIEVALEIASLLSMRPVDTAQVMRKLVVDGSNTSGFQRSSLLATGGEIDTEEGVVGIEDLLLEEESAARIEATENGTRYGLDRLGIPLVEIGTAPDISSPAQARDAAETIGMLLRSTRSVKRGLGTIRQDVNVSIAEGARVEIKGVQALEDIEDIVRNEVGRQETLLDVRAELEEREASVDEPIDVSDVFERTDSGVIGGALEAGGQAMAVRLAGFEGVVGRELQPDRRLGTELSDHAKRHGAGGVFHTDELPAYGVTESEVEALREAVNAREDDAVALVADSPETAATAIEAVAERAERAIAGVPEETRGANEDGTTRYLRPLPGAARMYPETDVPPVPLDFEGIESPEVLTETVERFEGLGLDRGLAEQVAYGRRVEAFERAIEAGIDPALAARTVESTTTELRRDGVPVEKLDDEHFEGLFDLVASEGLPKEGVPEVLRALANDPGLSASKAAEQAGVGATDDSEVQAAVAAVVERNEEQIQAEGMGAFSGLMGEAMGELRGKADGEVVSDALREEIEKYTE
;
A
#
# COMPACT_ATOMS: atom_id res chain seq x y z
N MET A 1 -9.19 -9.29 21.13
CA MET A 1 -9.76 -10.51 21.75
C MET A 1 -8.63 -11.17 22.52
N ALA A 2 -8.86 -12.02 23.52
CA ALA A 2 -7.71 -12.70 24.15
C ALA A 2 -7.00 -13.54 23.09
N ASP A 3 -5.67 -13.42 22.99
CA ASP A 3 -4.90 -14.16 21.99
C ASP A 3 -5.12 -15.67 22.16
N THR A 4 -5.41 -16.33 21.04
CA THR A 4 -5.72 -17.76 20.98
C THR A 4 -4.48 -18.62 21.23
N TYR A 5 -3.29 -18.07 21.03
CA TYR A 5 -2.01 -18.78 21.05
C TYR A 5 -1.03 -18.14 22.05
N ASP A 6 -0.16 -18.96 22.64
CA ASP A 6 1.00 -18.49 23.39
C ASP A 6 2.19 -18.34 22.43
N TYR A 7 2.39 -17.11 21.93
CA TYR A 7 3.40 -16.83 20.91
C TYR A 7 4.84 -17.05 21.40
N GLU A 8 5.10 -16.88 22.70
CA GLU A 8 6.41 -17.14 23.30
C GLU A 8 6.70 -18.66 23.32
N GLU A 9 5.71 -19.48 23.69
CA GLU A 9 5.84 -20.94 23.66
C GLU A 9 6.03 -21.48 22.23
N LEU A 10 5.29 -20.93 21.26
CA LEU A 10 5.45 -21.29 19.84
C LEU A 10 6.77 -20.77 19.24
N GLY A 11 7.46 -19.87 19.92
CA GLY A 11 8.68 -19.22 19.41
C GLY A 11 8.40 -18.43 18.13
N LEU A 12 7.31 -17.65 18.13
CA LEU A 12 6.98 -16.75 17.01
C LEU A 12 8.14 -15.78 16.79
N VAL A 13 8.57 -15.73 15.53
CA VAL A 13 9.47 -14.71 15.02
C VAL A 13 8.87 -14.15 13.74
N ALA A 14 8.66 -12.85 13.72
CA ALA A 14 8.23 -12.11 12.54
C ALA A 14 9.25 -11.03 12.15
N GLY A 15 9.16 -10.59 10.90
CA GLY A 15 9.92 -9.46 10.36
C GLY A 15 9.09 -8.74 9.30
N LEU A 16 9.35 -7.45 9.12
CA LEU A 16 8.68 -6.61 8.13
C LEU A 16 9.67 -6.18 7.06
N GLU A 17 9.18 -6.11 5.83
CA GLU A 17 9.86 -5.48 4.70
C GLU A 17 8.94 -4.38 4.18
N ILE A 18 9.36 -3.12 4.34
CA ILE A 18 8.54 -1.94 4.02
C ILE A 18 9.17 -1.20 2.84
N HIS A 19 8.42 -1.07 1.76
CA HIS A 19 8.81 -0.28 0.58
C HIS A 19 8.06 1.04 0.58
N GLN A 20 8.78 2.17 0.48
CA GLN A 20 8.18 3.50 0.45
C GLN A 20 8.76 4.35 -0.68
N GLN A 21 7.89 4.89 -1.54
CA GLN A 21 8.29 5.81 -2.61
C GLN A 21 8.68 7.16 -2.02
N LEU A 22 9.79 7.72 -2.50
CA LEU A 22 10.24 9.06 -2.17
C LEU A 22 9.59 10.08 -3.12
N ASP A 23 9.33 11.28 -2.62
CA ASP A 23 8.69 12.37 -3.35
C ASP A 23 9.72 13.37 -3.91
N THR A 24 10.70 12.83 -4.64
CA THR A 24 11.78 13.59 -5.26
C THR A 24 11.35 14.25 -6.56
N GLU A 25 12.08 15.28 -7.00
CA GLU A 25 11.86 15.92 -8.29
C GLU A 25 12.10 14.93 -9.45
N ASN A 26 13.19 14.15 -9.34
CA ASN A 26 13.66 13.25 -10.39
C ASN A 26 13.58 11.77 -10.00
N LYS A 27 13.53 10.90 -11.00
CA LYS A 27 13.71 9.46 -10.86
C LYS A 27 15.14 9.09 -10.47
N LEU A 28 15.31 7.91 -9.89
CA LEU A 28 16.56 7.53 -9.20
C LEU A 28 17.80 7.51 -10.11
N PHE A 29 17.63 7.20 -11.39
CA PHE A 29 18.73 7.07 -12.35
C PHE A 29 18.46 7.79 -13.68
N CYS A 30 17.56 8.79 -13.68
CA CYS A 30 17.33 9.68 -14.82
C CYS A 30 16.60 10.97 -14.41
N ALA A 31 16.70 12.03 -15.21
CA ALA A 31 16.07 13.33 -14.95
C ALA A 31 14.56 13.41 -15.27
N CYS A 32 13.86 12.27 -15.28
CA CYS A 32 12.42 12.24 -15.51
C CYS A 32 11.65 12.54 -14.21
N PRO A 33 10.48 13.19 -14.29
CA PRO A 33 9.67 13.49 -13.11
C PRO A 33 9.07 12.22 -12.49
N THR A 34 8.74 12.30 -11.20
CA THR A 34 8.13 11.20 -10.42
C THR A 34 6.59 11.24 -10.40
N GLU A 35 5.98 11.92 -11.38
CA GLU A 35 4.54 12.08 -11.51
C GLU A 35 3.84 10.84 -12.10
N ARG A 36 2.64 10.53 -11.58
CA ARG A 36 1.78 9.47 -12.11
C ARG A 36 1.04 9.95 -13.35
N ARG A 37 0.91 9.09 -14.37
CA ARG A 37 0.21 9.40 -15.63
C ARG A 37 -0.91 8.41 -15.90
N GLU A 38 -1.99 8.89 -16.48
CA GLU A 38 -3.11 8.04 -16.90
C GLU A 38 -2.74 7.27 -18.18
N PRO A 39 -3.12 5.99 -18.33
CA PRO A 39 -2.78 5.20 -19.51
C PRO A 39 -3.13 5.85 -20.86
N GLU A 40 -4.20 6.64 -20.92
CA GLU A 40 -4.64 7.35 -22.13
C GLU A 40 -3.70 8.48 -22.56
N GLU A 41 -2.84 8.95 -21.68
CA GLU A 41 -1.82 9.98 -21.97
C GLU A 41 -0.59 9.42 -22.68
N ALA A 42 -0.47 8.09 -22.80
CA ALA A 42 0.66 7.46 -23.44
C ALA A 42 0.82 7.92 -24.90
N VAL A 43 2.03 8.35 -25.24
CA VAL A 43 2.38 8.83 -26.58
C VAL A 43 2.95 7.72 -27.46
N GLN A 44 3.39 6.62 -26.84
CA GLN A 44 3.99 5.47 -27.52
C GLN A 44 3.70 4.16 -26.75
N GLU A 45 3.54 3.07 -27.50
CA GLU A 45 3.49 1.70 -26.98
C GLU A 45 4.53 0.84 -27.70
N PHE A 46 5.24 -0.02 -26.97
CA PHE A 46 6.22 -0.94 -27.55
C PHE A 46 6.24 -2.29 -26.79
N GLU A 47 6.73 -3.34 -27.45
CA GLU A 47 6.74 -4.70 -26.90
C GLU A 47 8.18 -5.20 -26.67
N ARG A 48 8.41 -5.96 -25.58
CA ARG A 48 9.66 -6.68 -25.33
C ARG A 48 9.41 -8.11 -24.86
N TYR A 49 10.44 -8.93 -25.01
CA TYR A 49 10.52 -10.27 -24.44
C TYR A 49 11.67 -10.28 -23.44
N LEU A 50 11.42 -10.76 -22.23
CA LEU A 50 12.48 -11.02 -21.26
C LEU A 50 12.86 -12.49 -21.33
N HIS A 51 14.16 -12.77 -21.22
CA HIS A 51 14.67 -14.13 -21.22
C HIS A 51 15.29 -14.45 -19.86
N PRO A 52 14.93 -15.58 -19.23
CA PRO A 52 15.57 -16.00 -18.00
C PRO A 52 17.05 -16.26 -18.27
N THR A 53 17.92 -15.61 -17.50
CA THR A 53 19.36 -15.79 -17.56
C THR A 53 19.83 -16.54 -16.32
N ARG A 54 20.93 -17.28 -16.46
CA ARG A 54 21.57 -17.94 -15.31
C ARG A 54 22.26 -16.89 -14.46
N SER A 55 22.31 -17.10 -13.15
CA SER A 55 23.13 -16.28 -12.26
C SER A 55 24.60 -16.31 -12.69
N GLU A 56 25.42 -15.41 -12.16
CA GLU A 56 26.87 -15.41 -12.41
C GLU A 56 27.53 -16.77 -12.07
N LEU A 57 26.94 -17.51 -11.13
CA LEU A 57 27.38 -18.85 -10.71
C LEU A 57 26.86 -19.99 -11.62
N GLY A 58 26.04 -19.66 -12.63
CA GLY A 58 25.47 -20.62 -13.57
C GLY A 58 24.22 -21.34 -13.05
N GLU A 59 23.68 -20.91 -11.91
CA GLU A 59 22.51 -21.50 -11.26
C GLU A 59 21.22 -20.83 -11.77
N LEU A 60 20.14 -21.58 -11.85
CA LEU A 60 18.80 -21.07 -12.16
C LEU A 60 17.98 -21.05 -10.87
N ASP A 61 17.39 -19.90 -10.56
CA ASP A 61 16.51 -19.75 -9.41
C ASP A 61 15.15 -20.43 -9.69
N ALA A 62 14.70 -21.30 -8.77
CA ALA A 62 13.49 -22.10 -8.94
C ALA A 62 12.23 -21.23 -9.08
N ALA A 63 12.13 -20.14 -8.31
CA ALA A 63 11.02 -19.21 -8.40
C ALA A 63 11.06 -18.40 -9.71
N ALA A 64 12.24 -18.04 -10.21
CA ALA A 64 12.38 -17.42 -11.53
C ALA A 64 11.98 -18.37 -12.67
N ILE A 65 12.30 -19.67 -12.56
CA ILE A 65 11.83 -20.69 -13.51
C ILE A 65 10.31 -20.74 -13.48
N GLU A 66 9.70 -20.87 -12.30
CA GLU A 66 8.25 -20.98 -12.15
C GLU A 66 7.52 -19.74 -12.69
N GLU A 67 8.12 -18.55 -12.58
CA GLU A 67 7.62 -17.32 -13.19
C GLU A 67 7.81 -17.26 -14.71
N SER A 68 8.92 -17.78 -15.23
CA SER A 68 9.27 -17.77 -16.65
C SER A 68 8.62 -18.87 -17.49
N ARG A 69 7.97 -19.87 -16.87
CA ARG A 69 7.30 -21.00 -17.56
C ARG A 69 6.21 -20.55 -18.53
N VAL A 70 5.84 -19.28 -18.50
CA VAL A 70 4.97 -18.64 -19.49
C VAL A 70 5.85 -17.69 -20.32
N ASP A 71 6.10 -18.00 -21.59
CA ASP A 71 6.74 -17.06 -22.54
C ASP A 71 5.84 -15.82 -22.67
N ARG A 72 6.15 -14.77 -21.89
CA ARG A 72 5.33 -13.55 -21.83
C ARG A 72 5.96 -12.46 -22.69
N ARG A 73 5.18 -12.03 -23.68
CA ARG A 73 5.42 -10.77 -24.37
C ARG A 73 4.89 -9.64 -23.49
N PHE A 74 5.73 -8.68 -23.15
CA PHE A 74 5.34 -7.53 -22.34
C PHE A 74 5.11 -6.32 -23.24
N SER A 75 4.07 -5.54 -22.96
CA SER A 75 3.83 -4.25 -23.61
C SER A 75 4.06 -3.12 -22.62
N TYR A 76 4.67 -2.03 -23.07
CA TYR A 76 5.00 -0.87 -22.24
C TYR A 76 4.43 0.41 -22.87
N LEU A 77 3.73 1.18 -22.05
CA LEU A 77 3.25 2.52 -22.36
C LEU A 77 4.30 3.54 -21.93
N ALA A 78 4.76 4.34 -22.89
CA ALA A 78 5.67 5.46 -22.68
C ALA A 78 4.94 6.79 -22.87
N TYR A 79 5.34 7.78 -22.07
CA TYR A 79 4.75 9.10 -21.98
C TYR A 79 5.68 10.15 -22.57
N ASP A 80 5.21 11.40 -22.69
CA ASP A 80 6.07 12.53 -23.08
C ASP A 80 7.16 12.84 -22.05
N SER A 81 6.99 12.35 -20.81
CA SER A 81 7.98 12.37 -19.74
C SER A 81 8.88 11.12 -19.68
N THR A 82 8.74 10.15 -20.59
CA THR A 82 9.56 8.93 -20.59
C THR A 82 10.84 9.12 -21.41
N CYS A 83 11.99 8.77 -20.83
CA CYS A 83 13.33 8.86 -21.45
C CYS A 83 13.85 7.51 -21.97
N LEU A 84 15.07 7.54 -22.53
CA LEU A 84 15.75 6.35 -23.07
C LEU A 84 16.19 5.36 -21.99
N VAL A 85 16.48 5.82 -20.77
CA VAL A 85 16.85 4.96 -19.64
C VAL A 85 15.69 4.04 -19.27
N GLU A 86 14.48 4.59 -19.12
CA GLU A 86 13.28 3.82 -18.74
C GLU A 86 12.86 2.79 -19.78
N ILE A 87 13.13 3.03 -21.06
CA ILE A 87 12.84 2.08 -22.13
C ILE A 87 14.01 1.14 -22.44
N ASP A 88 15.09 1.19 -21.64
CA ASP A 88 16.29 0.36 -21.77
C ASP A 88 16.99 0.54 -23.13
N GLU A 89 17.23 1.80 -23.51
CA GLU A 89 17.93 2.23 -24.75
C GLU A 89 19.09 3.21 -24.48
N GLU A 90 19.33 3.57 -23.21
CA GLU A 90 20.45 4.39 -22.75
C GLU A 90 20.93 3.89 -21.38
N PRO A 91 22.24 3.89 -21.08
CA PRO A 91 22.72 3.59 -19.73
C PRO A 91 22.11 4.54 -18.69
N PRO A 92 21.89 4.07 -17.44
CA PRO A 92 21.41 4.92 -16.35
C PRO A 92 22.38 6.08 -16.05
N ASP A 93 21.83 7.19 -15.55
CA ASP A 93 22.62 8.27 -14.98
C ASP A 93 23.17 7.89 -13.59
N GLU A 94 23.90 8.81 -12.95
CA GLU A 94 24.28 8.67 -11.54
C GLU A 94 23.04 8.65 -10.63
N MET A 95 23.18 8.04 -9.46
CA MET A 95 22.10 7.97 -8.47
C MET A 95 21.69 9.38 -8.02
N ASP A 96 20.39 9.64 -8.00
CA ASP A 96 19.82 10.94 -7.63
C ASP A 96 20.23 11.37 -6.21
N GLY A 97 20.72 12.61 -6.09
CA GLY A 97 21.26 13.15 -4.84
C GLY A 97 20.20 13.46 -3.79
N GLU A 98 19.02 13.92 -4.21
CA GLU A 98 17.89 14.19 -3.33
C GLU A 98 17.38 12.88 -2.72
N ALA A 99 17.27 11.82 -3.52
CA ALA A 99 16.90 10.49 -3.06
C ALA A 99 17.89 9.92 -2.02
N ILE A 100 19.20 10.15 -2.20
CA ILE A 100 20.22 9.76 -1.22
C ILE A 100 20.03 10.54 0.08
N GLU A 101 19.87 11.87 0.01
CA GLU A 101 19.70 12.72 1.18
C GLU A 101 18.49 12.29 2.01
N VAL A 102 17.32 12.14 1.38
CA VAL A 102 16.09 11.67 2.04
C VAL A 102 16.28 10.27 2.62
N ALA A 103 16.96 9.36 1.92
CA ALA A 103 17.23 8.03 2.46
C ALA A 103 18.18 8.06 3.68
N LEU A 104 19.15 8.98 3.73
CA LEU A 104 20.01 9.17 4.90
C LEU A 104 19.26 9.83 6.07
N GLU A 105 18.31 10.73 5.82
CA GLU A 105 17.40 11.24 6.85
C GLU A 105 16.59 10.09 7.47
N ILE A 106 16.04 9.20 6.63
CA ILE A 106 15.32 8.00 7.07
C ILE A 106 16.25 7.10 7.91
N ALA A 107 17.49 6.88 7.46
CA ALA A 107 18.48 6.13 8.24
C ALA A 107 18.72 6.75 9.62
N SER A 108 18.76 8.08 9.71
CA SER A 108 18.93 8.80 10.97
C SER A 108 17.73 8.62 11.91
N LEU A 109 16.51 8.68 11.38
CA LEU A 109 15.28 8.44 12.15
C LEU A 109 15.19 7.01 12.70
N LEU A 110 15.71 6.04 11.94
CA LEU A 110 15.75 4.63 12.32
C LEU A 110 16.99 4.26 13.16
N SER A 111 17.77 5.25 13.61
CA SER A 111 19.01 5.07 14.37
C SER A 111 20.04 4.14 13.68
N MET A 112 20.06 4.14 12.35
CA MET A 112 20.89 3.24 11.55
C MET A 112 22.29 3.80 11.31
N ARG A 113 23.21 2.91 10.93
CA ARG A 113 24.56 3.28 10.49
C ARG A 113 24.70 3.19 8.97
N PRO A 114 24.97 4.31 8.28
CA PRO A 114 25.25 4.31 6.85
C PRO A 114 26.52 3.50 6.49
N VAL A 115 26.53 2.94 5.29
CA VAL A 115 27.74 2.37 4.69
C VAL A 115 28.64 3.48 4.14
N ASP A 116 29.95 3.25 4.05
CA ASP A 116 30.88 4.28 3.54
C ASP A 116 30.68 4.55 2.04
N THR A 117 30.23 3.55 1.28
CA THR A 117 30.03 3.63 -0.17
C THR A 117 28.92 2.69 -0.58
N ALA A 118 27.88 3.24 -1.21
CA ALA A 118 26.79 2.46 -1.81
C ALA A 118 27.26 1.85 -3.13
N GLN A 119 27.07 0.53 -3.27
CA GLN A 119 27.29 -0.19 -4.52
C GLN A 119 25.93 -0.49 -5.14
N VAL A 120 25.72 -0.02 -6.37
CA VAL A 120 24.51 -0.35 -7.12
C VAL A 120 24.59 -1.79 -7.60
N MET A 121 23.52 -2.54 -7.36
CA MET A 121 23.35 -3.94 -7.72
C MET A 121 22.12 -4.09 -8.62
N ARG A 122 22.09 -5.15 -9.42
CA ARG A 122 20.97 -5.56 -10.25
C ARG A 122 20.31 -6.78 -9.64
N LYS A 123 19.10 -6.62 -9.13
CA LYS A 123 18.21 -7.69 -8.65
C LYS A 123 17.40 -8.20 -9.84
N LEU A 124 17.57 -9.46 -10.24
CA LEU A 124 16.87 -10.02 -11.40
C LEU A 124 15.34 -10.02 -11.20
N VAL A 125 14.62 -9.44 -12.17
CA VAL A 125 13.15 -9.31 -12.17
C VAL A 125 12.64 -9.67 -13.56
N VAL A 126 12.07 -10.87 -13.70
CA VAL A 126 11.68 -11.45 -15.01
C VAL A 126 10.18 -11.39 -15.29
N ASP A 127 9.41 -10.74 -14.41
CA ASP A 127 7.94 -10.64 -14.52
C ASP A 127 7.46 -9.58 -15.52
N GLY A 128 8.38 -8.80 -16.10
CA GLY A 128 8.11 -7.73 -17.05
C GLY A 128 7.89 -6.36 -16.41
N SER A 129 7.97 -6.24 -15.09
CA SER A 129 7.78 -4.96 -14.40
C SER A 129 8.99 -4.01 -14.50
N ASN A 130 10.16 -4.52 -14.89
CA ASN A 130 11.35 -3.73 -15.20
C ASN A 130 11.76 -3.98 -16.65
N THR A 131 11.89 -2.92 -17.46
CA THR A 131 12.20 -3.01 -18.91
C THR A 131 13.55 -3.65 -19.21
N SER A 132 14.53 -3.46 -18.31
CA SER A 132 15.87 -4.07 -18.37
C SER A 132 15.91 -5.53 -17.88
N GLY A 133 14.83 -6.05 -17.28
CA GLY A 133 14.79 -7.40 -16.68
C GLY A 133 15.49 -7.51 -15.31
N PHE A 134 15.82 -6.38 -14.71
CA PHE A 134 16.34 -6.27 -13.36
C PHE A 134 15.94 -4.93 -12.74
N GLN A 135 15.93 -4.87 -11.42
CA GLN A 135 15.76 -3.68 -10.61
C GLN A 135 17.13 -3.26 -10.08
N ARG A 136 17.46 -1.96 -10.16
CA ARG A 136 18.68 -1.43 -9.52
C ARG A 136 18.38 -1.15 -8.06
N SER A 137 19.18 -1.72 -7.17
CA SER A 137 19.05 -1.61 -5.71
C SER A 137 20.42 -1.41 -5.07
N SER A 138 20.50 -0.60 -4.01
CA SER A 138 21.75 -0.28 -3.31
C SER A 138 21.55 -0.26 -1.80
N LEU A 139 22.40 -0.94 -1.05
CA LEU A 139 22.42 -0.86 0.41
C LEU A 139 22.99 0.49 0.86
N LEU A 140 22.24 1.23 1.68
CA LEU A 140 22.65 2.54 2.19
C LEU A 140 22.99 2.53 3.68
N ALA A 141 22.24 1.80 4.52
CA ALA A 141 22.50 1.73 5.94
C ALA A 141 22.19 0.35 6.51
N THR A 142 22.80 0.04 7.64
CA THR A 142 22.61 -1.23 8.37
C THR A 142 22.55 -0.97 9.87
N GLY A 143 21.83 -1.82 10.59
CA GLY A 143 21.82 -1.85 12.05
C GLY A 143 21.28 -0.55 12.66
N GLY A 144 19.98 -0.56 12.94
CA GLY A 144 19.27 0.44 13.73
C GLY A 144 18.21 -0.21 14.61
N GLU A 145 17.32 0.60 15.15
CA GLU A 145 16.27 0.13 16.05
C GLU A 145 15.12 1.14 16.13
N ILE A 146 13.94 0.62 16.45
CA ILE A 146 12.76 1.42 16.78
C ILE A 146 12.13 0.93 18.09
N ASP A 147 11.50 1.84 18.81
CA ASP A 147 10.73 1.52 20.02
C ASP A 147 9.29 1.16 19.66
N THR A 148 8.80 0.04 20.21
CA THR A 148 7.37 -0.37 20.19
C THR A 148 6.86 -0.49 21.63
N GLU A 149 5.55 -0.56 21.84
CA GLU A 149 4.93 -0.75 23.15
C GLU A 149 5.40 -2.04 23.85
N GLU A 150 5.73 -3.08 23.09
CA GLU A 150 6.18 -4.39 23.60
C GLU A 150 7.70 -4.54 23.68
N GLY A 151 8.47 -3.57 23.17
CA GLY A 151 9.93 -3.57 23.24
C GLY A 151 10.60 -3.01 21.99
N VAL A 152 11.91 -3.13 21.93
CA VAL A 152 12.70 -2.66 20.77
C VAL A 152 12.60 -3.67 19.63
N VAL A 153 12.44 -3.19 18.40
CA VAL A 153 12.55 -3.98 17.17
C VAL A 153 13.79 -3.50 16.40
N GLY A 154 14.68 -4.42 16.04
CA GLY A 154 15.87 -4.10 15.27
C GLY A 154 15.55 -3.74 13.81
N ILE A 155 16.35 -2.88 13.20
CA ILE A 155 16.33 -2.60 11.75
C ILE A 155 17.63 -3.17 11.15
N GLU A 156 17.51 -4.10 10.22
CA GLU A 156 18.66 -4.83 9.66
C GLU A 156 19.29 -4.05 8.51
N ASP A 157 18.48 -3.64 7.53
CA ASP A 157 18.92 -2.95 6.32
C ASP A 157 17.96 -1.84 5.85
N LEU A 158 18.56 -0.89 5.15
CA LEU A 158 17.89 0.17 4.39
C LEU A 158 18.53 0.20 3.01
N LEU A 159 17.75 -0.12 1.99
CA LEU A 159 18.14 -0.05 0.60
C LEU A 159 17.45 1.14 -0.08
N LEU A 160 18.11 1.69 -1.11
CA LEU A 160 17.53 2.61 -2.07
C LEU A 160 17.52 1.94 -3.45
N GLU A 161 16.34 1.88 -4.05
CA GLU A 161 16.09 1.12 -5.27
C GLU A 161 15.07 1.80 -6.21
N GLU A 162 15.01 1.31 -7.44
CA GLU A 162 14.02 1.73 -8.43
C GLU A 162 12.66 1.08 -8.15
N GLU A 163 11.58 1.86 -8.14
CA GLU A 163 10.24 1.29 -8.23
C GLU A 163 10.00 0.62 -9.60
N SER A 164 9.19 -0.44 -9.62
CA SER A 164 8.81 -1.16 -10.84
C SER A 164 7.70 -0.44 -11.63
N ALA A 165 7.59 -0.71 -12.93
CA ALA A 165 6.54 -0.17 -13.79
C ALA A 165 5.12 -0.49 -13.27
N ALA A 166 4.15 0.40 -13.53
CA ALA A 166 2.78 0.22 -13.09
C ALA A 166 2.07 -0.86 -13.94
N ARG A 167 1.52 -1.89 -13.30
CA ARG A 167 0.73 -2.90 -14.00
C ARG A 167 -0.63 -2.30 -14.40
N ILE A 168 -0.91 -2.22 -15.70
CA ILE A 168 -2.17 -1.65 -16.22
C ILE A 168 -3.22 -2.74 -16.37
N GLU A 169 -2.91 -3.77 -17.15
CA GLU A 169 -3.84 -4.89 -17.39
C GLU A 169 -3.09 -6.18 -17.76
N ALA A 170 -3.71 -7.32 -17.48
CA ALA A 170 -3.31 -8.61 -18.02
C ALA A 170 -3.99 -8.81 -19.38
N THR A 171 -3.22 -9.15 -20.41
CA THR A 171 -3.69 -9.46 -21.76
C THR A 171 -3.48 -10.94 -22.09
N GLU A 172 -4.10 -11.44 -23.15
CA GLU A 172 -3.87 -12.81 -23.65
C GLU A 172 -2.41 -13.11 -23.98
N ASN A 173 -1.61 -12.07 -24.32
CA ASN A 173 -0.23 -12.22 -24.77
C ASN A 173 0.81 -11.87 -23.69
N GLY A 174 0.37 -11.48 -22.48
CA GLY A 174 1.23 -11.03 -21.39
C GLY A 174 0.68 -9.77 -20.70
N THR A 175 1.51 -9.06 -19.95
CA THR A 175 1.05 -7.91 -19.14
C THR A 175 1.42 -6.59 -19.81
N ARG A 176 0.51 -5.61 -19.76
CA ARG A 176 0.77 -4.22 -20.17
C ARG A 176 1.16 -3.38 -18.95
N TYR A 177 2.25 -2.63 -19.09
CA TYR A 177 2.82 -1.78 -18.04
C TYR A 177 2.87 -0.30 -18.45
N GLY A 178 2.71 0.61 -17.48
CA GLY A 178 2.96 2.05 -17.62
C GLY A 178 4.33 2.41 -17.05
N LEU A 179 5.14 3.13 -17.84
CA LEU A 179 6.51 3.49 -17.45
C LEU A 179 6.60 4.74 -16.57
N ASP A 180 5.51 5.47 -16.37
CA ASP A 180 5.43 6.62 -15.46
C ASP A 180 5.96 6.27 -14.04
N ARG A 181 5.74 5.03 -13.57
CA ARG A 181 6.23 4.56 -12.27
C ARG A 181 7.67 4.07 -12.24
N LEU A 182 8.16 3.50 -13.34
CA LEU A 182 9.45 2.80 -13.38
C LEU A 182 10.57 3.78 -13.01
N GLY A 183 11.39 3.46 -12.02
CA GLY A 183 12.52 4.29 -11.62
C GLY A 183 12.22 5.40 -10.60
N ILE A 184 10.98 5.56 -10.13
CA ILE A 184 10.71 6.42 -8.95
C ILE A 184 11.57 5.90 -7.78
N PRO A 185 12.29 6.76 -7.03
CA PRO A 185 13.10 6.30 -5.91
C PRO A 185 12.24 5.65 -4.83
N LEU A 186 12.72 4.51 -4.34
CA LEU A 186 12.03 3.68 -3.37
C LEU A 186 13.02 3.27 -2.29
N VAL A 187 12.68 3.47 -1.02
CA VAL A 187 13.41 2.84 0.08
C VAL A 187 12.80 1.50 0.42
N GLU A 188 13.63 0.49 0.68
CA GLU A 188 13.25 -0.81 1.25
C GLU A 188 13.87 -0.88 2.66
N ILE A 189 13.04 -1.07 3.68
CA ILE A 189 13.46 -1.21 5.08
C ILE A 189 13.14 -2.63 5.53
N GLY A 190 14.18 -3.39 5.88
CA GLY A 190 14.05 -4.71 6.50
C GLY A 190 14.22 -4.63 8.02
N THR A 191 13.22 -5.08 8.78
CA THR A 191 13.38 -5.27 10.23
C THR A 191 14.15 -6.56 10.52
N ALA A 192 14.82 -6.59 11.67
CA ALA A 192 15.34 -7.83 12.21
C ALA A 192 14.19 -8.83 12.45
N PRO A 193 14.47 -10.15 12.40
CA PRO A 193 13.51 -11.17 12.77
C PRO A 193 13.45 -11.30 14.31
N ASP A 194 12.96 -10.26 14.98
CA ASP A 194 12.85 -10.19 16.45
C ASP A 194 11.48 -9.73 16.95
N ILE A 195 10.50 -9.57 16.05
CA ILE A 195 9.11 -9.30 16.40
C ILE A 195 8.48 -10.60 16.93
N SER A 196 7.93 -10.53 18.13
CA SER A 196 7.50 -11.71 18.90
C SER A 196 5.98 -11.86 19.06
N SER A 197 5.20 -10.88 18.63
CA SER A 197 3.74 -10.92 18.67
C SER A 197 3.10 -10.25 17.44
N PRO A 198 1.86 -10.60 17.07
CA PRO A 198 1.12 -9.89 16.01
C PRO A 198 0.90 -8.41 16.31
N ALA A 199 0.68 -8.05 17.58
CA ALA A 199 0.47 -6.66 17.99
C ALA A 199 1.75 -5.85 17.82
N GLN A 200 2.90 -6.40 18.21
CA GLN A 200 4.21 -5.78 17.99
C GLN A 200 4.51 -5.61 16.50
N ALA A 201 4.12 -6.56 15.64
CA ALA A 201 4.28 -6.43 14.19
C ALA A 201 3.52 -5.22 13.62
N ARG A 202 2.28 -5.03 14.07
CA ARG A 202 1.49 -3.86 13.67
C ARG A 202 2.08 -2.56 14.21
N ASP A 203 2.47 -2.51 15.47
CA ASP A 203 3.04 -1.32 16.10
C ASP A 203 4.39 -0.91 15.45
N ALA A 204 5.24 -1.89 15.13
CA ALA A 204 6.47 -1.65 14.38
C ALA A 204 6.19 -1.03 13.00
N ALA A 205 5.19 -1.54 12.28
CA ALA A 205 4.77 -0.98 11.00
C ALA A 205 4.20 0.45 11.15
N GLU A 206 3.40 0.72 12.18
CA GLU A 206 2.84 2.06 12.45
C GLU A 206 3.96 3.06 12.74
N THR A 207 4.92 2.64 13.56
CA THR A 207 6.08 3.45 13.95
C THR A 207 6.96 3.76 12.74
N ILE A 208 7.32 2.78 11.92
CA ILE A 208 8.12 3.01 10.70
C ILE A 208 7.35 3.93 9.74
N GLY A 209 6.05 3.71 9.53
CA GLY A 209 5.22 4.57 8.69
C GLY A 209 5.16 6.02 9.18
N MET A 210 5.11 6.23 10.50
CA MET A 210 5.13 7.55 11.12
C MET A 210 6.51 8.24 10.94
N LEU A 211 7.61 7.51 11.16
CA LEU A 211 8.97 8.02 10.92
C LEU A 211 9.17 8.40 9.45
N LEU A 212 8.80 7.53 8.52
CA LEU A 212 8.87 7.81 7.08
C LEU A 212 8.11 9.09 6.73
N ARG A 213 6.89 9.28 7.27
CA ARG A 213 6.11 10.50 7.04
C ARG A 213 6.69 11.75 7.70
N SER A 214 7.52 11.60 8.73
CA SER A 214 8.20 12.70 9.41
C SER A 214 9.25 13.38 8.54
N THR A 215 9.80 12.67 7.54
CA THR A 215 10.68 13.26 6.51
C THR A 215 9.99 14.33 5.66
N ARG A 216 8.65 14.25 5.54
CA ARG A 216 7.83 15.05 4.60
C ARG A 216 8.16 14.84 3.11
N SER A 217 9.20 14.06 2.80
CA SER A 217 9.72 13.80 1.44
C SER A 217 9.35 12.41 0.91
N VAL A 218 8.26 11.82 1.41
CA VAL A 218 7.74 10.53 0.96
C VAL A 218 6.40 10.70 0.26
N LYS A 219 6.20 9.97 -0.84
CA LYS A 219 4.93 10.00 -1.58
C LYS A 219 3.81 9.47 -0.70
N ARG A 220 2.66 10.15 -0.80
CA ARG A 220 1.44 9.80 -0.04
C ARG A 220 0.32 9.45 -1.00
N GLY A 221 -0.32 8.30 -0.80
CA GLY A 221 -1.49 7.89 -1.56
C GLY A 221 -1.60 6.37 -1.62
N LEU A 222 -2.58 5.88 -2.37
CA LEU A 222 -2.69 4.44 -2.61
C LEU A 222 -1.51 3.95 -3.44
N GLY A 223 -0.87 2.87 -3.00
CA GLY A 223 0.22 2.21 -3.71
C GLY A 223 1.58 2.93 -3.63
N THR A 224 1.74 3.93 -2.75
CA THR A 224 3.03 4.60 -2.49
C THR A 224 3.86 3.89 -1.42
N ILE A 225 3.20 3.09 -0.58
CA ILE A 225 3.81 2.22 0.43
C ILE A 225 3.36 0.78 0.19
N ARG A 226 4.28 -0.18 0.36
CA ARG A 226 4.01 -1.62 0.35
C ARG A 226 4.65 -2.26 1.56
N GLN A 227 4.00 -3.29 2.08
CA GLN A 227 4.45 -3.99 3.27
C GLN A 227 4.35 -5.48 3.00
N ASP A 228 5.46 -6.17 3.21
CA ASP A 228 5.55 -7.62 3.20
C ASP A 228 5.89 -8.09 4.63
N VAL A 229 5.34 -9.23 5.03
CA VAL A 229 5.49 -9.77 6.38
C VAL A 229 6.12 -11.16 6.31
N ASN A 230 7.22 -11.36 7.02
CA ASN A 230 7.86 -12.65 7.19
C ASN A 230 7.38 -13.25 8.53
N VAL A 231 6.92 -14.50 8.54
CA VAL A 231 6.43 -15.18 9.75
C VAL A 231 7.06 -16.55 9.87
N SER A 232 7.48 -16.91 11.09
CA SER A 232 7.97 -18.24 11.44
C SER A 232 7.62 -18.60 12.89
N ILE A 233 7.46 -19.90 13.16
CA ILE A 233 7.39 -20.48 14.51
C ILE A 233 8.48 -21.55 14.67
N ALA A 234 8.86 -21.90 15.89
CA ALA A 234 10.06 -22.70 16.17
C ALA A 234 10.12 -24.07 15.47
N GLU A 235 8.99 -24.76 15.34
CA GLU A 235 8.88 -26.05 14.63
C GLU A 235 8.34 -25.91 13.19
N GLY A 236 8.03 -24.69 12.76
CA GLY A 236 7.47 -24.36 11.46
C GLY A 236 8.53 -24.02 10.41
N ALA A 237 8.22 -23.04 9.56
CA ALA A 237 9.11 -22.59 8.50
C ALA A 237 9.03 -21.06 8.31
N ARG A 238 10.01 -20.49 7.63
CA ARG A 238 9.94 -19.08 7.20
C ARG A 238 8.97 -18.96 6.02
N VAL A 239 7.97 -18.11 6.19
CA VAL A 239 6.97 -17.82 5.17
C VAL A 239 6.95 -16.32 4.91
N GLU A 240 7.13 -15.93 3.65
CA GLU A 240 7.07 -14.54 3.20
C GLU A 240 5.67 -14.24 2.69
N ILE A 241 4.97 -13.26 3.25
CA ILE A 241 3.61 -12.87 2.88
C ILE A 241 3.68 -11.51 2.19
N LYS A 242 3.42 -11.51 0.89
CA LYS A 242 3.47 -10.31 0.05
C LYS A 242 2.14 -9.59 -0.07
N GLY A 243 2.22 -8.28 -0.25
CA GLY A 243 1.11 -7.45 -0.67
C GLY A 243 0.10 -7.17 0.45
N VAL A 244 0.60 -6.93 1.67
CA VAL A 244 -0.24 -6.48 2.78
C VAL A 244 -0.61 -5.01 2.52
N GLN A 245 -1.89 -4.77 2.25
CA GLN A 245 -2.37 -3.46 1.80
C GLN A 245 -2.68 -2.51 2.94
N ALA A 246 -3.40 -3.00 3.96
CA ALA A 246 -3.78 -2.20 5.10
C ALA A 246 -2.95 -2.61 6.32
N LEU A 247 -2.51 -1.60 7.06
CA LEU A 247 -1.71 -1.78 8.26
C LEU A 247 -2.49 -2.53 9.35
N GLU A 248 -3.80 -2.27 9.44
CA GLU A 248 -4.70 -2.97 10.37
C GLU A 248 -4.77 -4.49 10.14
N ASP A 249 -4.47 -4.96 8.92
CA ASP A 249 -4.51 -6.38 8.57
C ASP A 249 -3.26 -7.14 9.03
N ILE A 250 -2.15 -6.45 9.35
CA ILE A 250 -0.88 -7.10 9.71
C ILE A 250 -1.06 -8.03 10.90
N GLU A 251 -1.78 -7.58 11.93
CA GLU A 251 -2.04 -8.36 13.14
C GLU A 251 -2.81 -9.66 12.82
N ASP A 252 -3.86 -9.57 12.01
CA ASP A 252 -4.66 -10.73 11.62
C ASP A 252 -3.90 -11.67 10.69
N ILE A 253 -3.10 -11.15 9.77
CA ILE A 253 -2.26 -11.93 8.85
C ILE A 253 -1.23 -12.75 9.64
N VAL A 254 -0.52 -12.13 10.57
CA VAL A 254 0.48 -12.84 11.41
C VAL A 254 -0.22 -13.90 12.26
N ARG A 255 -1.35 -13.56 12.91
CA ARG A 255 -2.13 -14.51 13.72
C ARG A 255 -2.62 -15.70 12.91
N ASN A 256 -3.16 -15.46 11.72
CA ASN A 256 -3.68 -16.50 10.84
C ASN A 256 -2.56 -17.36 10.26
N GLU A 257 -1.37 -16.80 10.01
CA GLU A 257 -0.22 -17.56 9.57
C GLU A 257 0.33 -18.46 10.69
N VAL A 258 0.40 -17.97 11.93
CA VAL A 258 0.77 -18.80 13.10
C VAL A 258 -0.17 -20.00 13.22
N GLY A 259 -1.49 -19.77 13.20
CA GLY A 259 -2.48 -20.84 13.27
C GLY A 259 -2.39 -21.83 12.09
N ARG A 260 -2.07 -21.33 10.89
CA ARG A 260 -1.82 -22.19 9.71
C ARG A 260 -0.63 -23.11 9.93
N GLN A 261 0.49 -22.57 10.42
CA GLN A 261 1.70 -23.35 10.66
C GLN A 261 1.48 -24.39 11.76
N GLU A 262 0.87 -24.01 12.88
CA GLU A 262 0.53 -24.94 13.97
C GLU A 262 -0.37 -26.08 13.47
N THR A 263 -1.43 -25.76 12.72
CA THR A 263 -2.34 -26.79 12.19
C THR A 263 -1.64 -27.70 11.17
N LEU A 264 -0.71 -27.17 10.38
CA LEU A 264 0.11 -28.00 9.48
C LEU A 264 1.07 -28.92 10.23
N LEU A 265 1.55 -28.54 11.42
CA LEU A 265 2.34 -29.41 12.28
C LEU A 265 1.49 -30.53 12.90
N ASP A 266 0.24 -30.24 13.28
CA ASP A 266 -0.72 -31.26 13.69
C ASP A 266 -1.02 -32.25 12.57
N VAL A 267 -1.22 -31.74 11.35
CA VAL A 267 -1.38 -32.55 10.13
C VAL A 267 -0.16 -33.45 9.92
N ARG A 268 1.04 -32.88 10.01
CA ARG A 268 2.29 -33.62 9.87
C ARG A 268 2.36 -34.75 10.89
N ALA A 269 2.13 -34.48 12.17
CA ALA A 269 2.19 -35.49 13.23
C ALA A 269 1.22 -36.65 12.98
N GLU A 270 0.01 -36.34 12.52
CA GLU A 270 -0.99 -37.34 12.18
C GLU A 270 -0.64 -38.15 10.93
N LEU A 271 -0.10 -37.50 9.88
CA LEU A 271 0.37 -38.18 8.69
C LEU A 271 1.59 -39.07 8.98
N GLU A 272 2.50 -38.64 9.85
CA GLU A 272 3.62 -39.46 10.34
C GLU A 272 3.11 -40.69 11.11
N GLU A 273 2.11 -40.55 12.00
CA GLU A 273 1.50 -41.68 12.73
C GLU A 273 0.84 -42.69 11.79
N ARG A 274 0.21 -42.20 10.71
CA ARG A 274 -0.48 -43.01 9.71
C ARG A 274 0.47 -43.64 8.67
N GLU A 275 1.78 -43.40 8.78
CA GLU A 275 2.78 -43.81 7.78
C GLU A 275 2.38 -43.36 6.36
N ALA A 276 1.88 -42.14 6.25
CA ALA A 276 1.29 -41.60 5.04
C ALA A 276 2.29 -41.55 3.87
N SER A 277 1.78 -41.70 2.65
CA SER A 277 2.58 -41.63 1.43
C SER A 277 1.77 -41.10 0.25
N VAL A 278 2.46 -40.55 -0.74
CA VAL A 278 1.85 -40.08 -1.99
C VAL A 278 2.25 -41.02 -3.12
N ASP A 279 1.27 -41.48 -3.89
CA ASP A 279 1.51 -42.35 -5.05
C ASP A 279 1.79 -41.55 -6.33
N GLU A 280 2.19 -42.23 -7.40
CA GLU A 280 2.28 -41.61 -8.72
C GLU A 280 0.87 -41.32 -9.29
N PRO A 281 0.66 -40.14 -9.92
CA PRO A 281 -0.61 -39.83 -10.56
C PRO A 281 -0.95 -40.80 -11.72
N ILE A 282 -2.24 -41.11 -11.88
CA ILE A 282 -2.74 -41.97 -12.95
C ILE A 282 -3.95 -41.34 -13.65
N ASP A 283 -4.19 -41.76 -14.90
CA ASP A 283 -5.38 -41.37 -15.67
C ASP A 283 -6.61 -42.18 -15.17
N VAL A 284 -7.66 -41.46 -14.79
CA VAL A 284 -8.94 -42.00 -14.33
C VAL A 284 -10.12 -41.51 -15.18
N SER A 285 -9.86 -41.03 -16.39
CA SER A 285 -10.89 -40.49 -17.31
C SER A 285 -12.04 -41.46 -17.54
N ASP A 286 -11.75 -42.77 -17.60
CA ASP A 286 -12.74 -43.84 -17.79
C ASP A 286 -13.79 -43.88 -16.67
N VAL A 287 -13.45 -43.43 -15.45
CA VAL A 287 -14.37 -43.37 -14.30
C VAL A 287 -15.49 -42.35 -14.55
N PHE A 288 -15.19 -41.28 -15.29
CA PHE A 288 -16.05 -40.10 -15.43
C PHE A 288 -16.68 -39.95 -16.82
N GLU A 289 -16.65 -40.99 -17.69
CA GLU A 289 -17.23 -40.96 -19.05
C GLU A 289 -18.71 -40.51 -19.09
N ARG A 290 -19.45 -40.74 -18.00
CA ARG A 290 -20.88 -40.41 -17.88
C ARG A 290 -21.18 -39.58 -16.64
N THR A 291 -20.22 -38.74 -16.24
CA THR A 291 -20.37 -37.91 -15.05
C THR A 291 -21.42 -36.82 -15.26
N ASP A 292 -22.16 -36.53 -14.20
CA ASP A 292 -23.06 -35.37 -14.15
C ASP A 292 -22.30 -34.09 -13.71
N SER A 293 -21.00 -34.19 -13.39
CA SER A 293 -20.16 -33.04 -13.08
C SER A 293 -19.88 -32.22 -14.34
N GLY A 294 -20.41 -31.00 -14.37
CA GLY A 294 -20.19 -30.08 -15.50
C GLY A 294 -18.72 -29.69 -15.69
N VAL A 295 -17.91 -29.72 -14.63
CA VAL A 295 -16.47 -29.39 -14.69
C VAL A 295 -15.68 -30.55 -15.30
N ILE A 296 -15.80 -31.75 -14.72
CA ILE A 296 -15.06 -32.93 -15.18
C ILE A 296 -15.56 -33.35 -16.57
N GLY A 297 -16.88 -33.46 -16.75
CA GLY A 297 -17.49 -33.81 -18.02
C GLY A 297 -17.14 -32.80 -19.12
N GLY A 298 -17.18 -31.50 -18.80
CA GLY A 298 -16.81 -30.44 -19.74
C GLY A 298 -15.35 -30.52 -20.20
N ALA A 299 -14.42 -30.82 -19.30
CA ALA A 299 -13.01 -31.03 -19.64
C ALA A 299 -12.81 -32.23 -20.56
N LEU A 300 -13.45 -33.37 -20.25
CA LEU A 300 -13.36 -34.59 -21.05
C LEU A 300 -14.00 -34.43 -22.44
N GLU A 301 -15.15 -33.76 -22.53
CA GLU A 301 -15.80 -33.44 -23.82
C GLU A 301 -14.94 -32.55 -24.72
N ALA A 302 -14.12 -31.67 -24.12
CA ALA A 302 -13.16 -30.83 -24.83
C ALA A 302 -11.88 -31.59 -25.26
N GLY A 303 -11.78 -32.90 -25.00
CA GLY A 303 -10.61 -33.72 -25.29
C GLY A 303 -9.52 -33.67 -24.21
N GLY A 304 -9.89 -33.24 -23.00
CA GLY A 304 -9.05 -33.28 -21.80
C GLY A 304 -8.91 -34.67 -21.18
N GLN A 305 -8.29 -34.72 -20.01
CA GLN A 305 -8.10 -35.91 -19.18
C GLN A 305 -8.45 -35.60 -17.73
N ALA A 306 -8.89 -36.63 -17.00
CA ALA A 306 -9.03 -36.61 -15.56
C ALA A 306 -7.89 -37.42 -14.93
N MET A 307 -6.96 -36.73 -14.25
CA MET A 307 -5.82 -37.34 -13.58
C MET A 307 -6.03 -37.34 -12.08
N ALA A 308 -5.73 -38.45 -11.41
CA ALA A 308 -5.88 -38.60 -9.97
C ALA A 308 -4.62 -39.13 -9.30
N VAL A 309 -4.45 -38.79 -8.02
CA VAL A 309 -3.38 -39.29 -7.17
C VAL A 309 -3.96 -39.80 -5.86
N ARG A 310 -3.51 -40.99 -5.43
CA ARG A 310 -3.83 -41.53 -4.10
C ARG A 310 -2.93 -40.87 -3.06
N LEU A 311 -3.56 -40.33 -2.03
CA LEU A 311 -2.92 -39.75 -0.86
C LEU A 311 -3.15 -40.72 0.31
N ALA A 312 -2.22 -41.66 0.50
CA ALA A 312 -2.38 -42.72 1.47
C ALA A 312 -2.32 -42.17 2.91
N GLY A 313 -3.30 -42.52 3.75
CA GLY A 313 -3.43 -41.99 5.11
C GLY A 313 -4.00 -40.57 5.24
N PHE A 314 -4.41 -39.92 4.15
CA PHE A 314 -4.91 -38.53 4.16
C PHE A 314 -6.42 -38.38 4.40
N GLU A 315 -7.17 -39.46 4.65
CA GLU A 315 -8.64 -39.35 4.86
C GLU A 315 -8.96 -38.38 6.01
N GLY A 316 -9.83 -37.40 5.72
CA GLY A 316 -10.24 -36.34 6.64
C GLY A 316 -9.19 -35.26 6.89
N VAL A 317 -7.96 -35.43 6.37
CA VAL A 317 -6.85 -34.48 6.52
C VAL A 317 -6.89 -33.44 5.40
N VAL A 318 -7.26 -33.83 4.18
CA VAL A 318 -7.34 -32.91 3.03
C VAL A 318 -8.43 -31.84 3.27
N GLY A 319 -9.54 -32.23 3.89
CA GLY A 319 -10.64 -31.35 4.27
C GLY A 319 -10.41 -30.54 5.55
N ARG A 320 -9.27 -30.71 6.24
CA ARG A 320 -8.98 -29.97 7.48
C ARG A 320 -8.78 -28.50 7.20
N GLU A 321 -9.47 -27.66 7.95
CA GLU A 321 -9.32 -26.21 7.93
C GLU A 321 -7.98 -25.81 8.57
N LEU A 322 -7.19 -25.02 7.85
CA LEU A 322 -5.87 -24.51 8.26
C LEU A 322 -5.93 -23.02 8.63
N GLN A 323 -6.80 -22.27 7.95
CA GLN A 323 -7.12 -20.87 8.19
C GLN A 323 -8.64 -20.72 7.99
N PRO A 324 -9.27 -19.64 8.47
CA PRO A 324 -10.70 -19.41 8.21
C PRO A 324 -11.06 -19.63 6.73
N ASP A 325 -11.98 -20.56 6.46
CA ASP A 325 -12.43 -20.93 5.11
C ASP A 325 -11.35 -21.46 4.13
N ARG A 326 -10.11 -21.76 4.60
CA ARG A 326 -9.05 -22.40 3.79
C ARG A 326 -8.60 -23.72 4.41
N ARG A 327 -8.50 -24.75 3.59
CA ARG A 327 -8.19 -26.13 3.99
C ARG A 327 -6.85 -26.61 3.40
N LEU A 328 -6.37 -27.78 3.80
CA LEU A 328 -5.25 -28.42 3.11
C LEU A 328 -5.56 -28.65 1.62
N GLY A 329 -6.80 -29.02 1.27
CA GLY A 329 -7.26 -29.10 -0.12
C GLY A 329 -7.19 -27.77 -0.87
N THR A 330 -7.35 -26.64 -0.17
CA THR A 330 -7.16 -25.30 -0.74
C THR A 330 -5.68 -25.05 -1.08
N GLU A 331 -4.74 -25.50 -0.25
CA GLU A 331 -3.30 -25.46 -0.57
C GLU A 331 -2.96 -26.30 -1.81
N LEU A 332 -3.50 -27.52 -1.90
CA LEU A 332 -3.33 -28.36 -3.10
C LEU A 332 -3.89 -27.66 -4.36
N SER A 333 -5.05 -27.04 -4.23
CA SER A 333 -5.70 -26.28 -5.30
C SER A 333 -4.88 -25.07 -5.75
N ASP A 334 -4.25 -24.34 -4.83
CA ASP A 334 -3.39 -23.20 -5.18
C ASP A 334 -2.18 -23.63 -6.01
N HIS A 335 -1.55 -24.76 -5.67
CA HIS A 335 -0.45 -25.34 -6.47
C HIS A 335 -0.90 -25.80 -7.87
N ALA A 336 -2.09 -26.42 -7.97
CA ALA A 336 -2.66 -26.82 -9.25
C ALA A 336 -2.95 -25.62 -10.17
N LYS A 337 -3.50 -24.53 -9.62
CA LYS A 337 -3.81 -23.30 -10.38
C LYS A 337 -2.58 -22.63 -10.97
N ARG A 338 -1.43 -22.72 -10.30
CA ARG A 338 -0.14 -22.24 -10.84
C ARG A 338 0.30 -22.98 -12.11
N HIS A 339 -0.22 -24.19 -12.30
CA HIS A 339 0.02 -25.01 -13.49
C HIS A 339 -1.13 -24.92 -14.52
N GLY A 340 -2.05 -23.97 -14.35
CA GLY A 340 -3.10 -23.65 -15.32
C GLY A 340 -4.46 -24.29 -15.06
N ALA A 341 -4.56 -25.21 -14.10
CA ALA A 341 -5.83 -25.87 -13.78
C ALA A 341 -6.82 -24.92 -13.10
N GLY A 342 -8.12 -25.17 -13.28
CA GLY A 342 -9.17 -24.41 -12.57
C GLY A 342 -9.24 -24.68 -11.06
N GLY A 343 -8.75 -25.84 -10.61
CA GLY A 343 -8.77 -26.28 -9.22
C GLY A 343 -8.53 -27.79 -9.09
N VAL A 344 -8.82 -28.32 -7.90
CA VAL A 344 -8.65 -29.74 -7.53
C VAL A 344 -9.95 -30.20 -6.88
N PHE A 345 -10.35 -31.44 -7.17
CA PHE A 345 -11.35 -32.16 -6.39
C PHE A 345 -10.67 -33.13 -5.42
N HIS A 346 -11.23 -33.36 -4.24
CA HIS A 346 -10.71 -34.38 -3.33
C HIS A 346 -11.80 -35.15 -2.58
N THR A 347 -11.48 -36.37 -2.12
CA THR A 347 -12.48 -37.25 -1.49
C THR A 347 -13.12 -36.68 -0.23
N ASP A 348 -12.42 -35.86 0.57
CA ASP A 348 -13.02 -35.27 1.79
C ASP A 348 -14.15 -34.25 1.49
N GLU A 349 -14.27 -33.75 0.26
CA GLU A 349 -15.37 -32.87 -0.17
C GLU A 349 -16.37 -33.55 -1.12
N LEU A 350 -16.09 -34.80 -1.53
CA LEU A 350 -16.95 -35.60 -2.39
C LEU A 350 -17.73 -36.63 -1.55
N PRO A 351 -19.00 -36.95 -1.89
CA PRO A 351 -19.73 -36.60 -3.11
C PRO A 351 -20.26 -35.16 -3.13
N ALA A 352 -19.92 -34.41 -4.18
CA ALA A 352 -20.41 -33.05 -4.44
C ALA A 352 -20.16 -32.67 -5.92
N TYR A 353 -20.55 -31.46 -6.32
CA TYR A 353 -20.22 -30.89 -7.64
C TYR A 353 -20.65 -31.73 -8.86
N GLY A 354 -21.74 -32.50 -8.71
CA GLY A 354 -22.25 -33.40 -9.75
C GLY A 354 -21.54 -34.76 -9.82
N VAL A 355 -20.59 -35.03 -8.92
CA VAL A 355 -19.99 -36.36 -8.74
C VAL A 355 -20.84 -37.17 -7.75
N THR A 356 -21.22 -38.37 -8.17
CA THR A 356 -22.06 -39.31 -7.42
C THR A 356 -21.24 -40.21 -6.51
N GLU A 357 -21.87 -40.78 -5.48
CA GLU A 357 -21.23 -41.75 -4.58
C GLU A 357 -20.62 -42.94 -5.34
N SER A 358 -21.31 -43.43 -6.38
CA SER A 358 -20.80 -44.52 -7.22
C SER A 358 -19.54 -44.14 -8.00
N GLU A 359 -19.39 -42.88 -8.40
CA GLU A 359 -18.17 -42.39 -9.04
C GLU A 359 -17.04 -42.22 -8.02
N VAL A 360 -17.35 -41.79 -6.80
CA VAL A 360 -16.36 -41.74 -5.70
C VAL A 360 -15.84 -43.15 -5.38
N GLU A 361 -16.72 -44.14 -5.27
CA GLU A 361 -16.34 -45.55 -5.07
C GLU A 361 -15.46 -46.06 -6.23
N ALA A 362 -15.84 -45.78 -7.48
CA ALA A 362 -15.08 -46.18 -8.66
C ALA A 362 -13.72 -45.47 -8.76
N LEU A 363 -13.64 -44.20 -8.39
CA LEU A 363 -12.39 -43.44 -8.31
C LEU A 363 -11.44 -44.07 -7.30
N ARG A 364 -11.94 -44.39 -6.09
CA ARG A 364 -11.14 -45.07 -5.06
C ARG A 364 -10.64 -46.43 -5.55
N GLU A 365 -11.48 -47.21 -6.24
CA GLU A 365 -11.06 -48.50 -6.82
C GLU A 365 -9.96 -48.31 -7.89
N ALA A 366 -10.11 -47.32 -8.78
CA ALA A 366 -9.15 -47.06 -9.86
C ALA A 366 -7.74 -46.74 -9.35
N VAL A 367 -7.64 -45.97 -8.26
CA VAL A 367 -6.35 -45.61 -7.64
C VAL A 367 -5.91 -46.59 -6.54
N ASN A 368 -6.67 -47.68 -6.30
CA ASN A 368 -6.45 -48.62 -5.19
C ASN A 368 -6.39 -47.95 -3.80
N ALA A 369 -7.27 -46.97 -3.54
CA ALA A 369 -7.39 -46.30 -2.25
C ALA A 369 -8.14 -47.14 -1.22
N ARG A 370 -7.64 -47.16 0.01
CA ARG A 370 -8.28 -47.74 1.20
C ARG A 370 -9.26 -46.75 1.84
N GLU A 371 -9.90 -47.15 2.94
CA GLU A 371 -10.83 -46.28 3.69
C GLU A 371 -10.11 -45.12 4.39
N ASP A 372 -8.84 -45.30 4.75
CA ASP A 372 -7.97 -44.32 5.40
C ASP A 372 -7.20 -43.42 4.42
N ASP A 373 -7.36 -43.65 3.12
CA ASP A 373 -6.71 -42.89 2.06
C ASP A 373 -7.66 -41.82 1.51
N ALA A 374 -7.10 -40.68 1.10
CA ALA A 374 -7.81 -39.70 0.28
C ALA A 374 -7.39 -39.81 -1.19
N VAL A 375 -8.18 -39.25 -2.10
CA VAL A 375 -7.83 -39.13 -3.53
C VAL A 375 -8.01 -37.69 -3.96
N ALA A 376 -7.00 -37.13 -4.62
CA ALA A 376 -7.07 -35.83 -5.28
C ALA A 376 -7.18 -36.03 -6.79
N LEU A 377 -7.92 -35.14 -7.47
CA LEU A 377 -8.29 -35.25 -8.88
C LEU A 377 -8.23 -33.88 -9.56
N VAL A 378 -7.63 -33.83 -10.75
CA VAL A 378 -7.63 -32.67 -11.65
C VAL A 378 -8.18 -33.09 -13.00
N ALA A 379 -9.10 -32.30 -13.56
CA ALA A 379 -9.65 -32.52 -14.90
C ALA A 379 -9.43 -31.28 -15.76
N ASP A 380 -8.58 -31.40 -16.80
CA ASP A 380 -8.21 -30.31 -17.70
C ASP A 380 -7.64 -30.87 -19.02
N SER A 381 -7.09 -30.02 -19.89
CA SER A 381 -6.28 -30.42 -21.04
C SER A 381 -5.14 -31.38 -20.62
N PRO A 382 -4.72 -32.33 -21.49
CA PRO A 382 -3.76 -33.37 -21.11
C PRO A 382 -2.48 -32.86 -20.42
N GLU A 383 -1.90 -31.78 -20.96
CA GLU A 383 -0.66 -31.18 -20.41
C GLU A 383 -0.91 -30.48 -19.06
N THR A 384 -2.00 -29.74 -18.95
CA THR A 384 -2.38 -29.03 -17.72
C THR A 384 -2.75 -30.01 -16.62
N ALA A 385 -3.56 -31.04 -16.92
CA ALA A 385 -3.97 -32.04 -15.94
C ALA A 385 -2.78 -32.82 -15.39
N ALA A 386 -1.84 -33.23 -16.26
CA ALA A 386 -0.63 -33.95 -15.85
C ALA A 386 0.29 -33.09 -14.97
N THR A 387 0.60 -31.86 -15.38
CA THR A 387 1.49 -30.98 -14.61
C THR A 387 0.85 -30.50 -13.30
N ALA A 388 -0.47 -30.24 -13.30
CA ALA A 388 -1.18 -29.82 -12.10
C ALA A 388 -1.32 -30.94 -11.06
N ILE A 389 -1.61 -32.18 -11.46
CA ILE A 389 -1.71 -33.29 -10.50
C ILE A 389 -0.35 -33.65 -9.91
N GLU A 390 0.74 -33.49 -10.67
CA GLU A 390 2.11 -33.63 -10.16
C GLU A 390 2.40 -32.58 -9.08
N ALA A 391 2.00 -31.32 -9.30
CA ALA A 391 2.16 -30.26 -8.31
C ALA A 391 1.31 -30.50 -7.04
N VAL A 392 0.12 -31.09 -7.19
CA VAL A 392 -0.72 -31.53 -6.06
C VAL A 392 -0.03 -32.64 -5.27
N ALA A 393 0.52 -33.64 -5.96
CA ALA A 393 1.26 -34.72 -5.33
C ALA A 393 2.48 -34.19 -4.56
N GLU A 394 3.27 -33.32 -5.16
CA GLU A 394 4.43 -32.68 -4.51
C GLU A 394 4.02 -31.87 -3.28
N ARG A 395 2.91 -31.11 -3.35
CA ARG A 395 2.43 -30.35 -2.18
C ARG A 395 1.91 -31.25 -1.06
N ALA A 396 1.31 -32.39 -1.39
CA ALA A 396 0.91 -33.39 -0.41
C ALA A 396 2.13 -34.05 0.25
N GLU A 397 3.19 -34.34 -0.51
CA GLU A 397 4.46 -34.83 0.06
C GLU A 397 5.06 -33.81 1.04
N ARG A 398 5.03 -32.52 0.70
CA ARG A 398 5.47 -31.46 1.63
C ARG A 398 4.63 -31.40 2.90
N ALA A 399 3.34 -31.72 2.85
CA ALA A 399 2.49 -31.79 4.06
C ALA A 399 2.91 -32.92 5.01
N ILE A 400 3.47 -34.02 4.49
CA ILE A 400 4.07 -35.09 5.31
C ILE A 400 5.37 -34.60 5.96
N ALA A 401 6.12 -33.72 5.30
CA ALA A 401 7.36 -33.16 5.84
C ALA A 401 7.12 -32.05 6.89
N GLY A 402 6.05 -31.25 6.74
CA GLY A 402 5.67 -30.18 7.65
C GLY A 402 5.23 -28.89 6.95
N VAL A 403 5.65 -27.76 7.51
CA VAL A 403 5.40 -26.44 6.92
C VAL A 403 6.44 -26.17 5.83
N PRO A 404 6.04 -25.92 4.56
CA PRO A 404 7.00 -25.57 3.52
C PRO A 404 7.43 -24.10 3.61
N GLU A 405 8.68 -23.80 3.25
CA GLU A 405 9.14 -22.44 2.98
C GLU A 405 8.58 -21.96 1.64
N GLU A 406 7.87 -20.83 1.65
CA GLU A 406 7.14 -20.34 0.49
C GLU A 406 6.86 -18.84 0.57
N THR A 407 6.69 -18.23 -0.60
CA THR A 407 6.11 -16.89 -0.73
C THR A 407 4.60 -17.03 -0.94
N ARG A 408 3.84 -16.34 -0.11
CA ARG A 408 2.38 -16.30 -0.11
C ARG A 408 1.90 -14.87 -0.37
N GLY A 409 0.65 -14.72 -0.79
CA GLY A 409 0.00 -13.44 -0.99
C GLY A 409 -1.11 -13.26 0.03
N ALA A 410 -1.24 -12.06 0.58
CA ALA A 410 -2.36 -11.71 1.45
C ALA A 410 -3.70 -11.71 0.68
N ASN A 411 -4.73 -12.22 1.32
CA ASN A 411 -6.13 -12.07 0.92
C ASN A 411 -6.77 -10.94 1.75
N GLU A 412 -7.89 -10.39 1.27
CA GLU A 412 -8.62 -9.30 1.96
C GLU A 412 -9.22 -9.71 3.32
N ASP A 413 -9.34 -11.02 3.58
CA ASP A 413 -9.87 -11.59 4.82
C ASP A 413 -8.76 -11.92 5.86
N GLY A 414 -7.51 -11.50 5.59
CA GLY A 414 -6.37 -11.78 6.44
C GLY A 414 -5.82 -13.21 6.32
N THR A 415 -6.36 -14.04 5.43
CA THR A 415 -5.76 -15.35 5.09
C THR A 415 -4.68 -15.19 4.01
N THR A 416 -3.93 -16.26 3.74
CA THR A 416 -2.81 -16.20 2.79
C THR A 416 -2.95 -17.29 1.74
N ARG A 417 -2.50 -17.05 0.50
CA ARG A 417 -2.51 -18.05 -0.59
C ARG A 417 -1.11 -18.26 -1.16
N TYR A 418 -0.80 -19.48 -1.61
CA TYR A 418 0.50 -19.76 -2.24
C TYR A 418 0.70 -18.92 -3.51
N LEU A 419 1.90 -18.36 -3.68
CA LEU A 419 2.30 -17.67 -4.91
C LEU A 419 3.41 -18.41 -5.64
N ARG A 420 4.52 -18.68 -4.93
CA ARG A 420 5.76 -19.25 -5.49
C ARG A 420 6.66 -19.77 -4.35
N PRO A 421 7.70 -20.57 -4.65
CA PRO A 421 8.71 -20.94 -3.67
C PRO A 421 9.48 -19.69 -3.20
N LEU A 422 10.07 -19.77 -2.00
CA LEU A 422 10.87 -18.67 -1.48
C LEU A 422 12.07 -18.38 -2.41
N PRO A 423 12.31 -17.12 -2.82
CA PRO A 423 13.45 -16.77 -3.67
C PRO A 423 14.80 -17.18 -3.10
N GLY A 424 15.71 -17.64 -3.96
CA GLY A 424 17.09 -17.95 -3.55
C GLY A 424 18.00 -16.72 -3.52
N ALA A 425 19.12 -16.82 -2.80
CA ALA A 425 20.11 -15.74 -2.67
C ALA A 425 20.83 -15.35 -3.99
N ALA A 426 20.73 -16.17 -5.03
CA ALA A 426 21.52 -16.05 -6.26
C ALA A 426 20.96 -15.05 -7.31
N ARG A 427 20.23 -14.01 -6.89
CA ARG A 427 19.49 -13.09 -7.78
C ARG A 427 20.15 -11.72 -8.01
N MET A 428 21.25 -11.42 -7.34
CA MET A 428 21.91 -10.11 -7.43
C MET A 428 23.29 -10.20 -8.08
N TYR A 429 23.62 -9.20 -8.91
CA TYR A 429 24.95 -9.00 -9.49
C TYR A 429 25.26 -7.50 -9.67
N PRO A 430 26.51 -7.05 -9.76
CA PRO A 430 26.83 -5.61 -9.78
C PRO A 430 26.24 -4.86 -10.99
N GLU A 431 25.69 -3.66 -10.76
CA GLU A 431 25.40 -2.67 -11.81
C GLU A 431 26.71 -1.97 -12.18
N THR A 432 27.21 -2.23 -13.38
CA THR A 432 28.52 -1.71 -13.83
C THR A 432 28.43 -0.37 -14.56
N ASP A 433 27.23 0.05 -14.95
CA ASP A 433 27.01 1.30 -15.68
C ASP A 433 27.02 2.50 -14.71
N VAL A 434 26.66 2.28 -13.44
CA VAL A 434 26.66 3.30 -12.38
C VAL A 434 27.89 3.14 -11.48
N PRO A 435 28.70 4.20 -11.25
CA PRO A 435 29.82 4.12 -10.33
C PRO A 435 29.36 3.96 -8.87
N PRO A 436 30.20 3.39 -7.98
CA PRO A 436 29.92 3.38 -6.54
C PRO A 436 29.80 4.79 -5.98
N VAL A 437 28.84 5.02 -5.09
CA VAL A 437 28.49 6.33 -4.56
C VAL A 437 28.99 6.48 -3.12
N PRO A 438 29.96 7.36 -2.83
CA PRO A 438 30.35 7.67 -1.45
C PRO A 438 29.17 8.30 -0.71
N LEU A 439 28.83 7.78 0.46
CA LEU A 439 27.77 8.36 1.28
C LEU A 439 28.40 9.29 2.31
N ASP A 440 27.92 10.53 2.35
CA ASP A 440 28.31 11.50 3.36
C ASP A 440 27.14 11.70 4.32
N PHE A 441 27.35 11.29 5.57
CA PHE A 441 26.37 11.49 6.64
C PHE A 441 26.64 12.79 7.41
N GLU A 442 27.76 13.47 7.15
CA GLU A 442 28.10 14.72 7.83
C GLU A 442 27.17 15.85 7.33
N GLY A 443 26.30 16.33 8.22
CA GLY A 443 25.36 17.40 7.92
C GLY A 443 23.91 16.95 7.67
N ILE A 444 23.64 15.64 7.66
CA ILE A 444 22.27 15.12 7.67
C ILE A 444 21.68 15.36 9.06
N GLU A 445 20.67 16.21 9.16
CA GLU A 445 19.92 16.47 10.40
C GLU A 445 18.74 15.50 10.48
N SER A 446 18.49 14.91 11.66
CA SER A 446 17.30 14.09 11.85
C SER A 446 16.05 14.97 11.77
N PRO A 447 15.07 14.66 10.90
CA PRO A 447 13.79 15.36 10.87
C PRO A 447 13.07 15.34 12.24
N GLU A 448 12.30 16.38 12.54
CA GLU A 448 11.41 16.39 13.71
C GLU A 448 10.34 15.31 13.53
N VAL A 449 10.20 14.43 14.52
CA VAL A 449 9.25 13.32 14.43
C VAL A 449 7.82 13.87 14.52
N LEU A 450 6.86 13.27 13.80
CA LEU A 450 5.48 13.79 13.77
C LEU A 450 4.83 13.89 15.15
N THR A 451 5.15 12.98 16.08
CA THR A 451 4.66 13.05 17.46
C THR A 451 5.19 14.29 18.19
N GLU A 452 6.45 14.66 17.97
CA GLU A 452 7.06 15.88 18.52
C GLU A 452 6.47 17.14 17.85
N THR A 453 6.23 17.07 16.54
CA THR A 453 5.54 18.13 15.77
C THR A 453 4.14 18.41 16.36
N VAL A 454 3.38 17.36 16.70
CA VAL A 454 2.07 17.50 17.35
C VAL A 454 2.20 18.19 18.71
N GLU A 455 3.14 17.78 19.55
CA GLU A 455 3.37 18.41 20.85
C GLU A 455 3.75 19.89 20.72
N ARG A 456 4.58 20.22 19.73
CA ARG A 456 4.95 21.62 19.42
C ARG A 456 3.74 22.43 18.99
N PHE A 457 2.86 21.86 18.17
CA PHE A 457 1.63 22.51 17.71
C PHE A 457 0.60 22.68 18.84
N GLU A 458 0.48 21.74 19.78
CA GLU A 458 -0.28 21.93 21.02
C GLU A 458 0.29 23.09 21.85
N GLY A 459 1.63 23.24 21.88
CA GLY A 459 2.32 24.38 22.48
C GLY A 459 1.96 25.74 21.88
N LEU A 460 1.47 25.77 20.64
CA LEU A 460 0.94 26.98 19.98
C LEU A 460 -0.53 27.28 20.35
N GLY A 461 -1.16 26.44 21.18
CA GLY A 461 -2.54 26.59 21.63
C GLY A 461 -3.58 25.87 20.77
N LEU A 462 -3.16 24.97 19.87
CA LEU A 462 -4.06 24.08 19.15
C LEU A 462 -4.56 22.95 20.07
N ASP A 463 -5.79 22.49 19.85
CA ASP A 463 -6.23 21.24 20.45
C ASP A 463 -5.54 20.05 19.77
N ARG A 464 -5.35 18.95 20.51
CA ARG A 464 -4.64 17.77 20.01
C ARG A 464 -5.17 17.26 18.68
N GLY A 465 -6.49 17.22 18.49
CA GLY A 465 -7.08 16.70 17.25
C GLY A 465 -6.73 17.57 16.04
N LEU A 466 -6.78 18.89 16.20
CA LEU A 466 -6.39 19.82 15.14
C LEU A 466 -4.86 19.82 14.92
N ALA A 467 -4.06 19.71 15.98
CA ALA A 467 -2.60 19.57 15.87
C ALA A 467 -2.20 18.31 15.11
N GLU A 468 -2.82 17.17 15.41
CA GLU A 468 -2.65 15.90 14.69
C GLU A 468 -3.05 16.05 13.22
N GLN A 469 -4.20 16.67 12.93
CA GLN A 469 -4.63 16.89 11.54
C GLN A 469 -3.61 17.70 10.74
N VAL A 470 -3.05 18.77 11.31
CA VAL A 470 -2.06 19.62 10.62
C VAL A 470 -0.72 18.91 10.47
N ALA A 471 -0.20 18.29 11.53
CA ALA A 471 1.10 17.61 11.50
C ALA A 471 1.12 16.45 10.49
N TYR A 472 0.07 15.63 10.48
CA TYR A 472 -0.09 14.54 9.52
C TYR A 472 -0.64 15.03 8.16
N GLY A 473 -1.07 16.29 8.07
CA GLY A 473 -1.66 16.91 6.88
C GLY A 473 -0.64 17.08 5.74
N ARG A 474 -1.16 17.32 4.51
CA ARG A 474 -0.30 17.56 3.33
C ARG A 474 0.31 18.97 3.30
N ARG A 475 -0.21 19.88 4.13
CA ARG A 475 0.05 21.33 4.08
C ARG A 475 0.69 21.83 5.37
N VAL A 476 1.46 20.96 6.02
CA VAL A 476 2.15 21.28 7.27
C VAL A 476 3.12 22.46 7.07
N GLU A 477 3.80 22.52 5.92
CA GLU A 477 4.73 23.61 5.65
C GLU A 477 4.02 24.95 5.41
N ALA A 478 2.92 24.94 4.63
CA ALA A 478 2.08 26.13 4.48
C ALA A 478 1.55 26.63 5.84
N PHE A 479 1.21 25.72 6.76
CA PHE A 479 0.86 26.10 8.12
C PHE A 479 2.04 26.74 8.87
N GLU A 480 3.22 26.12 8.87
CA GLU A 480 4.40 26.65 9.56
C GLU A 480 4.81 28.03 9.03
N ARG A 481 4.80 28.21 7.70
CA ARG A 481 5.05 29.50 7.06
C ARG A 481 4.00 30.55 7.44
N ALA A 482 2.74 30.16 7.61
CA ALA A 482 1.72 31.07 8.14
C ALA A 482 2.02 31.54 9.57
N ILE A 483 2.52 30.64 10.44
CA ILE A 483 2.93 31.00 11.80
C ILE A 483 4.11 31.96 11.77
N GLU A 484 5.10 31.71 10.91
CA GLU A 484 6.25 32.61 10.71
C GLU A 484 5.83 34.00 10.21
N ALA A 485 4.80 34.06 9.36
CA ALA A 485 4.16 35.29 8.89
C ALA A 485 3.32 36.00 9.97
N GLY A 486 3.17 35.40 11.15
CA GLY A 486 2.45 35.99 12.29
C GLY A 486 0.93 35.75 12.26
N ILE A 487 0.44 34.80 11.47
CA ILE A 487 -0.96 34.40 11.46
C ILE A 487 -1.29 33.66 12.76
N ASP A 488 -2.52 33.88 13.27
CA ASP A 488 -3.04 33.14 14.41
C ASP A 488 -3.02 31.61 14.13
N PRO A 489 -2.43 30.79 15.01
CA PRO A 489 -2.32 29.35 14.77
C PRO A 489 -3.66 28.66 14.54
N ALA A 490 -4.71 29.05 15.28
CA ALA A 490 -6.02 28.44 15.12
C ALA A 490 -6.67 28.81 13.79
N LEU A 491 -6.44 30.02 13.28
CA LEU A 491 -6.86 30.41 11.93
C LEU A 491 -6.10 29.60 10.88
N ALA A 492 -4.76 29.58 10.92
CA ALA A 492 -3.93 28.88 9.94
C ALA A 492 -4.29 27.38 9.87
N ALA A 493 -4.38 26.71 11.02
CA ALA A 493 -4.72 25.29 11.10
C ALA A 493 -6.12 25.00 10.52
N ARG A 494 -7.13 25.81 10.87
CA ARG A 494 -8.47 25.67 10.29
C ARG A 494 -8.45 25.89 8.78
N THR A 495 -7.69 26.86 8.29
CA THR A 495 -7.59 27.16 6.86
C THR A 495 -7.02 25.98 6.08
N VAL A 496 -5.89 25.41 6.51
CA VAL A 496 -5.24 24.33 5.75
C VAL A 496 -5.99 22.99 5.85
N GLU A 497 -6.71 22.73 6.96
CA GLU A 497 -7.41 21.46 7.18
C GLU A 497 -8.94 21.56 7.10
N SER A 498 -9.58 22.29 8.02
CA SER A 498 -11.05 22.33 8.14
C SER A 498 -11.71 22.98 6.93
N THR A 499 -11.27 24.18 6.55
CA THR A 499 -11.84 24.95 5.44
C THR A 499 -11.64 24.23 4.11
N THR A 500 -10.47 23.65 3.86
CA THR A 500 -10.25 22.88 2.62
C THR A 500 -11.11 21.62 2.56
N THR A 501 -11.36 20.98 3.71
CA THR A 501 -12.28 19.84 3.80
C THR A 501 -13.73 20.25 3.52
N GLU A 502 -14.17 21.38 4.04
CA GLU A 502 -15.50 21.95 3.75
C GLU A 502 -15.65 22.30 2.27
N LEU A 503 -14.68 23.00 1.69
CA LEU A 503 -14.68 23.35 0.26
C LEU A 503 -14.69 22.10 -0.63
N ARG A 504 -13.94 21.05 -0.27
CA ARG A 504 -13.98 19.77 -0.98
C ARG A 504 -15.38 19.15 -0.97
N ARG A 505 -16.09 19.20 0.16
CA ARG A 505 -17.48 18.71 0.28
C ARG A 505 -18.43 19.49 -0.62
N ASP A 506 -18.15 20.76 -0.85
CA ASP A 506 -18.88 21.63 -1.79
C ASP A 506 -18.49 21.43 -3.26
N GLY A 507 -17.63 20.46 -3.58
CA GLY A 507 -17.19 20.16 -4.94
C GLY A 507 -16.12 21.12 -5.48
N VAL A 508 -15.43 21.86 -4.61
CA VAL A 508 -14.29 22.69 -4.98
C VAL A 508 -13.05 21.81 -5.15
N PRO A 509 -12.27 21.96 -6.24
CA PRO A 509 -11.10 21.12 -6.54
C PRO A 509 -9.87 21.54 -5.71
N VAL A 510 -9.93 21.38 -4.39
CA VAL A 510 -8.88 21.78 -3.44
C VAL A 510 -7.56 21.01 -3.61
N GLU A 511 -7.57 19.92 -4.36
CA GLU A 511 -6.39 19.16 -4.77
C GLU A 511 -5.48 19.93 -5.73
N LYS A 512 -5.99 20.99 -6.38
CA LYS A 512 -5.22 21.89 -7.24
C LYS A 512 -4.49 23.01 -6.49
N LEU A 513 -4.71 23.11 -5.18
CA LEU A 513 -4.04 24.09 -4.34
C LEU A 513 -2.72 23.50 -3.84
N ASP A 514 -1.63 24.13 -4.26
CA ASP A 514 -0.30 23.95 -3.69
C ASP A 514 -0.04 24.93 -2.53
N ASP A 515 1.14 24.83 -1.94
CA ASP A 515 1.56 25.66 -0.82
C ASP A 515 1.71 27.14 -1.16
N GLU A 516 2.11 27.50 -2.39
CA GLU A 516 2.25 28.90 -2.83
C GLU A 516 0.90 29.63 -2.77
N HIS A 517 -0.19 28.92 -3.08
CA HIS A 517 -1.55 29.46 -2.94
C HIS A 517 -1.89 29.82 -1.49
N PHE A 518 -1.51 28.97 -0.53
CA PHE A 518 -1.75 29.23 0.89
C PHE A 518 -0.88 30.37 1.40
N GLU A 519 0.39 30.42 1.00
CA GLU A 519 1.29 31.54 1.33
C GLU A 519 0.73 32.86 0.86
N GLY A 520 0.34 32.96 -0.42
CA GLY A 520 -0.26 34.18 -0.96
C GLY A 520 -1.55 34.59 -0.25
N LEU A 521 -2.36 33.62 0.18
CA LEU A 521 -3.55 33.86 0.98
C LEU A 521 -3.20 34.41 2.37
N PHE A 522 -2.24 33.79 3.06
CA PHE A 522 -1.84 34.23 4.40
C PHE A 522 -1.16 35.60 4.37
N ASP A 523 -0.39 35.91 3.33
CA ASP A 523 0.15 37.24 3.09
C ASP A 523 -0.97 38.28 2.93
N LEU A 524 -2.07 37.93 2.24
CA LEU A 524 -3.23 38.80 2.08
C LEU A 524 -3.93 39.07 3.43
N VAL A 525 -4.02 38.06 4.30
CA VAL A 525 -4.57 38.19 5.66
C VAL A 525 -3.67 39.06 6.53
N ALA A 526 -2.35 38.83 6.49
CA ALA A 526 -1.39 39.55 7.32
C ALA A 526 -1.17 41.01 6.89
N SER A 527 -1.06 41.26 5.58
CA SER A 527 -0.59 42.53 5.03
C SER A 527 -1.69 43.40 4.40
N GLU A 528 -2.68 42.77 3.77
CA GLU A 528 -3.75 43.48 3.04
C GLU A 528 -5.10 43.48 3.80
N GLY A 529 -5.12 42.90 5.00
CA GLY A 529 -6.25 42.97 5.92
C GLY A 529 -7.47 42.18 5.46
N LEU A 530 -7.28 41.09 4.70
CA LEU A 530 -8.39 40.18 4.35
C LEU A 530 -9.05 39.66 5.65
N PRO A 531 -10.36 39.89 5.84
CA PRO A 531 -11.09 39.32 6.97
C PRO A 531 -11.13 37.80 6.92
N LYS A 532 -11.21 37.16 8.10
CA LYS A 532 -11.21 35.71 8.24
C LYS A 532 -12.35 35.05 7.45
N GLU A 533 -13.47 35.73 7.32
CA GLU A 533 -14.66 35.29 6.59
C GLU A 533 -14.48 35.32 5.07
N GLY A 534 -13.50 36.07 4.55
CA GLY A 534 -13.16 36.09 3.13
C GLY A 534 -12.28 34.91 2.70
N VAL A 535 -11.59 34.25 3.65
CA VAL A 535 -10.62 33.16 3.37
C VAL A 535 -11.22 32.01 2.54
N PRO A 536 -12.41 31.46 2.87
CA PRO A 536 -12.98 30.36 2.08
C PRO A 536 -13.27 30.74 0.63
N GLU A 537 -13.67 31.98 0.37
CA GLU A 537 -13.99 32.46 -0.98
C GLU A 537 -12.74 32.68 -1.83
N VAL A 538 -11.66 33.17 -1.23
CA VAL A 538 -10.35 33.26 -1.93
C VAL A 538 -9.83 31.88 -2.28
N LEU A 539 -9.84 30.93 -1.33
CA LEU A 539 -9.45 29.54 -1.59
C LEU A 539 -10.31 28.90 -2.69
N ARG A 540 -11.62 29.16 -2.69
CA ARG A 540 -12.53 28.67 -3.73
C ARG A 540 -12.14 29.24 -5.11
N ALA A 541 -11.80 30.51 -5.19
CA ALA A 541 -11.36 31.13 -6.44
C ALA A 541 -10.02 30.54 -6.93
N LEU A 542 -9.03 30.42 -6.04
CA LEU A 542 -7.72 29.83 -6.36
C LEU A 542 -7.84 28.36 -6.79
N ALA A 543 -8.66 27.56 -6.11
CA ALA A 543 -8.83 26.15 -6.49
C ALA A 543 -9.44 25.99 -7.89
N ASN A 544 -10.38 26.86 -8.26
CA ASN A 544 -11.01 26.83 -9.59
C ASN A 544 -10.11 27.39 -10.70
N ASP A 545 -9.21 28.31 -10.38
CA ASP A 545 -8.23 28.88 -11.29
C ASP A 545 -6.86 29.07 -10.60
N PRO A 546 -6.03 28.00 -10.53
CA PRO A 546 -4.73 28.02 -9.85
C PRO A 546 -3.72 28.99 -10.48
N GLY A 547 -4.00 29.53 -11.67
CA GLY A 547 -3.15 30.56 -12.27
C GLY A 547 -3.30 31.95 -11.64
N LEU A 548 -4.26 32.13 -10.72
CA LEU A 548 -4.53 33.40 -10.06
C LEU A 548 -3.57 33.63 -8.88
N SER A 549 -3.19 34.89 -8.67
CA SER A 549 -2.62 35.31 -7.39
C SER A 549 -3.73 35.50 -6.35
N ALA A 550 -3.41 35.34 -5.06
CA ALA A 550 -4.36 35.50 -3.97
C ALA A 550 -5.11 36.84 -4.00
N SER A 551 -4.43 37.94 -4.32
CA SER A 551 -5.04 39.28 -4.47
C SER A 551 -6.08 39.32 -5.60
N LYS A 552 -5.78 38.74 -6.77
CA LYS A 552 -6.77 38.66 -7.88
C LYS A 552 -7.94 37.74 -7.54
N ALA A 553 -7.67 36.65 -6.84
CA ALA A 553 -8.71 35.75 -6.36
C ALA A 553 -9.66 36.45 -5.37
N ALA A 554 -9.13 37.28 -4.47
CA ALA A 554 -9.93 38.12 -3.57
C ALA A 554 -10.77 39.15 -4.34
N GLU A 555 -10.20 39.85 -5.32
CA GLU A 555 -10.95 40.77 -6.19
C GLU A 555 -12.09 40.05 -6.93
N GLN A 556 -11.81 38.86 -7.47
CA GLN A 556 -12.79 38.05 -8.19
C GLN A 556 -13.92 37.54 -7.29
N ALA A 557 -13.59 37.15 -6.06
CA ALA A 557 -14.55 36.77 -5.04
C ALA A 557 -15.31 37.99 -4.46
N GLY A 558 -14.81 39.21 -4.69
CA GLY A 558 -15.40 40.43 -4.15
C GLY A 558 -15.23 40.57 -2.64
N VAL A 559 -14.18 39.96 -2.09
CA VAL A 559 -13.79 40.01 -0.66
C VAL A 559 -12.54 40.88 -0.50
N GLY A 560 -12.34 41.43 0.69
CA GLY A 560 -11.20 42.30 1.00
C GLY A 560 -11.51 43.27 2.12
N ALA A 561 -10.49 43.98 2.59
CA ALA A 561 -10.64 44.96 3.67
C ALA A 561 -11.62 46.07 3.26
N THR A 562 -12.57 46.36 4.15
CA THR A 562 -13.51 47.47 4.04
C THR A 562 -13.35 48.39 5.25
N ASP A 563 -13.45 49.71 5.04
CA ASP A 563 -13.32 50.70 6.11
C ASP A 563 -14.46 50.59 7.14
N ASP A 564 -14.16 50.84 8.43
CA ASP A 564 -15.13 50.79 9.54
C ASP A 564 -16.41 51.60 9.27
N SER A 565 -16.31 52.71 8.53
CA SER A 565 -17.47 53.54 8.17
C SER A 565 -18.43 52.86 7.21
N GLU A 566 -17.92 52.01 6.31
CA GLU A 566 -18.76 51.23 5.40
C GLU A 566 -19.43 50.07 6.13
N VAL A 567 -18.74 49.45 7.10
CA VAL A 567 -19.32 48.43 7.99
C VAL A 567 -20.48 49.04 8.80
N GLN A 568 -20.26 50.19 9.43
CA GLN A 568 -21.31 50.91 10.16
C GLN A 568 -22.50 51.28 9.27
N ALA A 569 -22.25 51.73 8.04
CA ALA A 569 -23.32 52.09 7.11
C ALA A 569 -24.15 50.86 6.68
N ALA A 570 -23.52 49.73 6.42
CA ALA A 570 -24.20 48.48 6.09
C ALA A 570 -25.04 47.97 7.28
N VAL A 571 -24.44 47.93 8.48
CA VAL A 571 -25.13 47.54 9.71
C VAL A 571 -26.33 48.46 9.98
N ALA A 572 -26.17 49.79 9.88
CA ALA A 572 -27.26 50.74 10.06
C ALA A 572 -28.40 50.50 9.05
N ALA A 573 -28.08 50.20 7.79
CA ALA A 573 -29.09 49.88 6.79
C ALA A 573 -29.84 48.57 7.10
N VAL A 574 -29.17 47.55 7.65
CA VAL A 574 -29.82 46.30 8.11
C VAL A 574 -30.72 46.57 9.32
N VAL A 575 -30.26 47.34 10.29
CA VAL A 575 -31.05 47.73 11.48
C VAL A 575 -32.28 48.54 11.08
N GLU A 576 -32.14 49.54 10.20
CA GLU A 576 -33.25 50.37 9.72
C GLU A 576 -34.30 49.54 8.96
N ARG A 577 -33.88 48.58 8.12
CA ARG A 577 -34.79 47.67 7.42
C ARG A 577 -35.58 46.76 8.36
N ASN A 578 -35.03 46.45 9.53
CA ASN A 578 -35.60 45.52 10.51
C ASN A 578 -36.08 46.23 11.79
N GLU A 579 -36.37 47.52 11.71
CA GLU A 579 -36.76 48.34 12.87
C GLU A 579 -37.96 47.74 13.64
N GLU A 580 -38.99 47.26 12.94
CA GLU A 580 -40.18 46.66 13.58
C GLU A 580 -39.83 45.40 14.40
N GLN A 581 -38.87 44.60 13.92
CA GLN A 581 -38.41 43.42 14.63
C GLN A 581 -37.61 43.79 15.87
N ILE A 582 -36.74 44.80 15.76
CA ILE A 582 -35.92 45.30 16.87
C ILE A 582 -36.80 45.90 17.96
N GLN A 583 -37.85 46.65 17.60
CA GLN A 583 -38.81 47.20 18.58
C GLN A 583 -39.60 46.10 19.32
N ALA A 584 -39.82 44.95 18.69
CA ALA A 584 -40.54 43.83 19.29
C ALA A 584 -39.65 42.93 20.16
N GLU A 585 -38.41 42.67 19.74
CA GLU A 585 -37.53 41.64 20.30
C GLU A 585 -36.28 42.21 21.00
N GLY A 586 -35.96 43.50 20.78
CA GLY A 586 -34.76 44.16 21.28
C GLY A 586 -33.49 43.41 20.88
N MET A 587 -32.60 43.20 21.85
CA MET A 587 -31.38 42.38 21.67
C MET A 587 -31.67 40.91 21.30
N GLY A 588 -32.92 40.44 21.42
CA GLY A 588 -33.34 39.13 20.92
C GLY A 588 -33.23 38.98 19.40
N ALA A 589 -33.29 40.08 18.64
CA ALA A 589 -33.16 40.08 17.18
C ALA A 589 -31.70 39.92 16.68
N PHE A 590 -30.71 40.09 17.57
CA PHE A 590 -29.29 40.15 17.23
C PHE A 590 -28.82 38.97 16.36
N SER A 591 -29.18 37.74 16.71
CA SER A 591 -28.72 36.55 15.98
C SER A 591 -29.25 36.50 14.54
N GLY A 592 -30.46 37.02 14.28
CA GLY A 592 -31.02 37.07 12.93
C GLY A 592 -30.38 38.15 12.09
N LEU A 593 -30.20 39.33 12.68
CA LEU A 593 -29.60 40.50 12.03
C LEU A 593 -28.11 40.31 11.76
N MET A 594 -27.40 39.55 12.59
CA MET A 594 -26.00 39.20 12.36
C MET A 594 -25.84 38.45 11.04
N GLY A 595 -26.72 37.49 10.75
CA GLY A 595 -26.69 36.76 9.48
C GLY A 595 -26.97 37.65 8.27
N GLU A 596 -27.91 38.60 8.40
CA GLU A 596 -28.24 39.54 7.32
C GLU A 596 -27.11 40.56 7.06
N ALA A 597 -26.52 41.11 8.14
CA ALA A 597 -25.38 42.03 8.04
C ALA A 597 -24.14 41.37 7.44
N MET A 598 -23.81 40.14 7.87
CA MET A 598 -22.71 39.37 7.28
C MET A 598 -23.00 39.03 5.80
N GLY A 599 -24.25 38.71 5.45
CA GLY A 599 -24.66 38.46 4.07
C GLY A 599 -24.54 39.68 3.15
N GLU A 600 -24.80 40.89 3.67
CA GLU A 600 -24.65 42.12 2.91
C GLU A 600 -23.17 42.51 2.73
N LEU A 601 -22.34 42.27 3.75
CA LEU A 601 -20.90 42.55 3.72
C LEU A 601 -20.09 41.50 2.95
N ARG A 602 -20.64 40.30 2.69
CA ARG A 602 -20.03 39.25 1.85
C ARG A 602 -18.55 38.96 2.18
N GLY A 603 -18.22 38.82 3.46
CA GLY A 603 -16.84 38.50 3.89
C GLY A 603 -15.85 39.66 3.83
N LYS A 604 -16.32 40.90 3.69
CA LYS A 604 -15.49 42.12 3.70
C LYS A 604 -15.22 42.72 5.09
N ALA A 605 -15.81 42.16 6.14
CA ALA A 605 -15.61 42.62 7.51
C ALA A 605 -15.53 41.43 8.46
N ASP A 606 -14.71 41.59 9.51
CA ASP A 606 -14.58 40.61 10.58
C ASP A 606 -15.86 40.57 11.42
N GLY A 607 -16.32 39.36 11.75
CA GLY A 607 -17.54 39.13 12.51
C GLY A 607 -17.55 39.82 13.88
N GLU A 608 -16.40 40.02 14.52
CA GLU A 608 -16.31 40.75 15.79
C GLU A 608 -16.62 42.25 15.58
N VAL A 609 -16.08 42.86 14.52
CA VAL A 609 -16.33 44.26 14.15
C VAL A 609 -17.80 44.47 13.79
N VAL A 610 -18.37 43.56 13.00
CA VAL A 610 -19.79 43.61 12.62
C VAL A 610 -20.68 43.40 13.85
N SER A 611 -20.32 42.45 14.72
CA SER A 611 -21.04 42.19 15.97
C SER A 611 -21.07 43.44 16.85
N ASP A 612 -19.93 44.09 17.07
CA ASP A 612 -19.85 45.26 17.94
C ASP A 612 -20.62 46.46 17.36
N ALA A 613 -20.47 46.71 16.05
CA ALA A 613 -21.27 47.72 15.35
C ALA A 613 -22.78 47.44 15.44
N LEU A 614 -23.19 46.17 15.29
CA LEU A 614 -24.59 45.77 15.36
C LEU A 614 -25.17 45.90 16.78
N ARG A 615 -24.39 45.58 17.82
CA ARG A 615 -24.81 45.81 19.21
C ARG A 615 -25.02 47.29 19.50
N GLU A 616 -24.04 48.12 19.14
CA GLU A 616 -24.10 49.57 19.35
C GLU A 616 -25.29 50.19 18.61
N GLU A 617 -25.60 49.72 17.40
CA GLU A 617 -26.70 50.24 16.60
C GLU A 617 -28.08 49.78 17.12
N ILE A 618 -28.23 48.52 17.54
CA ILE A 618 -29.49 48.03 18.14
C ILE A 618 -29.80 48.74 19.47
N GLU A 619 -28.77 49.06 20.27
CA GLU A 619 -28.94 49.80 21.53
C GLU A 619 -29.61 51.17 21.31
N LYS A 620 -29.33 51.85 20.19
CA LYS A 620 -29.95 53.15 19.85
C LYS A 620 -31.47 53.08 19.65
N TYR A 621 -32.02 51.91 19.36
CA TYR A 621 -33.45 51.68 19.12
C TYR A 621 -34.17 51.05 20.32
N THR A 622 -33.42 50.68 21.37
CA THR A 622 -33.96 50.05 22.58
C THR A 622 -33.91 50.96 23.82
N GLU A 623 -33.35 52.17 23.71
CA GLU A 623 -33.43 53.25 24.72
C GLU A 623 -34.76 54.02 24.76
#